data_AF-A0A1E5RJD6-F1
#
_entry.id   AF-A0A1E5RJD6-F1
#
_cell.length_a   1.000
_cell.length_b   1.000
_cell.length_c   1.000
_cell.angle_alpha   90.00
_cell.angle_beta   90.00
_cell.angle_gamma   90.00
#
_symmetry.space_group_name_H-M   'P 1'
#
loop_
_entity.id
_entity.type
_entity.pdbx_description
1 polymer ?
#
loop_
_entity_poly.entity_id
_entity_poly.type
_entity_poly.pdbx_seq_one_letter_code
_entity_poly.pdbx_strand_id
1 'polypeptide(L)'
;MAPKDNSESQGDFPNITKDQLLNIQASLKQTLSKLKASNEDEENSAEDTATSSHLSLLSLKNDSMLSYVQSIMYLMLQENELQLGSKEEEESDDEDESLSKDINKHEWNTIVQKTVLEKAIKPIEKKLQYQLDKLCKVYYNEFDRLQKEQEKLIKKSKTEEEDNSEEDKAEESEEVSSDDEQMYKPNIETETKIFRNRASRMDEAEGEREEQISKQDIVSGKYQPIKVSQNIQFEDKFDYNADKNAKKNKLQSMEEYLQEMQDKPEWESSIGANLQKAGKKSMSLKSQHSMNKEKELDEYEETNFIRLNRDSLPGQNNKMQKKLKKQKELRDRVNVIAGEDFSIFNNSGAQKRRFEGSTTRGGSKKPKGAWDRAKKRL
;
A
#
# COMPACT_ATOMS: atom_id res chain seq x y z
N MET A 1 30.41 39.17 -11.11
CA MET A 1 30.00 38.92 -9.72
C MET A 1 30.71 37.68 -9.24
N ALA A 2 31.77 37.85 -8.44
CA ALA A 2 32.50 36.76 -7.82
C ALA A 2 31.73 36.25 -6.58
N PRO A 3 31.81 34.95 -6.25
CA PRO A 3 31.24 34.42 -5.02
C PRO A 3 32.09 34.88 -3.82
N LYS A 4 31.43 35.35 -2.76
CA LYS A 4 32.06 35.73 -1.50
C LYS A 4 32.37 34.48 -0.68
N ASP A 5 33.61 34.38 -0.24
CA ASP A 5 34.09 33.43 0.76
C ASP A 5 33.38 33.68 2.10
N ASN A 6 32.68 32.67 2.61
CA ASN A 6 32.19 32.63 3.98
C ASN A 6 33.24 31.90 4.84
N SER A 7 34.22 32.64 5.32
CA SER A 7 35.15 32.22 6.36
C SER A 7 34.91 33.08 7.59
N GLU A 8 33.99 32.68 8.46
CA GLU A 8 33.90 33.18 9.85
C GLU A 8 32.75 32.48 10.60
N SER A 9 33.04 31.34 11.22
CA SER A 9 32.46 30.95 12.52
C SER A 9 33.19 29.70 13.06
N GLN A 10 34.49 29.84 13.36
CA GLN A 10 35.09 28.97 14.37
C GLN A 10 34.68 29.56 15.72
N GLY A 11 33.72 28.92 16.38
CA GLY A 11 33.39 29.26 17.75
C GLY A 11 34.56 28.85 18.64
N ASP A 12 35.15 29.82 19.34
CA ASP A 12 36.10 29.58 20.42
C ASP A 12 35.40 28.77 21.52
N PHE A 13 35.57 27.44 21.48
CA PHE A 13 35.37 26.62 22.66
C PHE A 13 36.51 26.91 23.64
N PRO A 14 36.24 27.09 24.94
CA PRO A 14 37.31 27.27 25.92
C PRO A 14 38.25 26.06 25.84
N ASN A 15 39.55 26.30 25.60
CA ASN A 15 40.57 25.27 25.60
C ASN A 15 40.51 24.53 26.95
N ILE A 16 39.95 23.33 26.93
CA ILE A 16 39.84 22.46 28.11
C ILE A 16 41.28 22.21 28.59
N THR A 17 41.57 22.52 29.84
CA THR A 17 42.92 22.34 30.38
C THR A 17 43.22 20.85 30.57
N LYS A 18 44.50 20.45 30.46
CA LYS A 18 44.93 19.06 30.63
C LYS A 18 44.46 18.44 31.96
N ASP A 19 44.42 19.25 33.02
CA ASP A 19 43.94 18.86 34.34
C ASP A 19 42.43 18.58 34.37
N GLN A 20 41.65 19.32 33.57
CA GLN A 20 40.21 19.07 33.42
C GLN A 20 39.95 17.76 32.67
N LEU A 21 40.70 17.47 31.61
CA LEU A 21 40.63 16.20 30.88
C LEU A 21 41.00 15.00 31.77
N LEU A 22 42.06 15.11 32.58
CA LEU A 22 42.46 14.07 33.54
C LEU A 22 41.38 13.80 34.60
N ASN A 23 40.75 14.86 35.13
CA ASN A 23 39.66 14.71 36.10
C ASN A 23 38.42 14.05 35.45
N ILE A 24 38.09 14.44 34.21
CA ILE A 24 37.02 13.81 33.43
C ILE A 24 37.33 12.33 33.19
N GLN A 25 38.56 11.99 32.79
CA GLN A 25 38.99 10.60 32.58
C GLN A 25 38.90 9.76 33.86
N ALA A 26 39.33 10.30 35.01
CA ALA A 26 39.23 9.62 36.30
C ALA A 26 37.76 9.38 36.71
N SER A 27 36.91 10.39 36.54
CA SER A 27 35.46 10.30 36.81
C SER A 27 34.77 9.28 35.91
N LEU A 28 35.14 9.23 34.62
CA LEU A 28 34.65 8.24 33.67
C LEU A 28 35.14 6.83 34.04
N LYS A 29 36.42 6.61 34.33
CA LYS A 29 36.92 5.29 34.74
C LYS A 29 36.22 4.78 36.01
N GLN A 30 35.92 5.68 36.96
CA GLN A 30 35.18 5.34 38.18
C GLN A 30 33.70 5.01 37.93
N THR A 31 33.04 5.72 37.02
CA THR A 31 31.64 5.44 36.69
C THR A 31 31.51 4.15 35.85
N LEU A 32 32.51 3.82 35.03
CA LEU A 32 32.55 2.60 34.23
C LEU A 32 32.75 1.36 35.09
N SER A 33 33.64 1.43 36.09
CA SER A 33 33.83 0.31 37.03
C SER A 33 32.58 0.03 37.86
N LYS A 34 31.86 1.07 38.28
CA LYS A 34 30.56 0.94 38.96
C LYS A 34 29.48 0.34 38.06
N LEU A 35 29.41 0.75 36.80
CA LEU A 35 28.49 0.20 35.80
C LEU A 35 28.77 -1.27 35.52
N LYS A 36 30.04 -1.64 35.40
CA LYS A 36 30.45 -3.03 35.18
C LYS A 36 30.11 -3.92 36.38
N ALA A 37 30.38 -3.46 37.60
CA ALA A 37 29.99 -4.18 38.82
C ALA A 37 28.46 -4.37 38.90
N SER A 38 27.68 -3.34 38.56
CA SER A 38 26.21 -3.45 38.52
C SER A 38 25.70 -4.45 37.48
N ASN A 39 26.42 -4.65 36.38
CA ASN A 39 26.04 -5.60 35.34
C ASN A 39 26.39 -7.04 35.74
N GLU A 40 27.55 -7.23 36.39
CA GLU A 40 27.98 -8.51 36.97
C GLU A 40 27.06 -8.94 38.15
N ASP A 41 26.56 -7.99 38.93
CA ASP A 41 25.57 -8.25 39.99
C ASP A 41 24.21 -8.72 39.43
N GLU A 42 23.78 -8.21 38.27
CA GLU A 42 22.57 -8.70 37.59
C GLU A 42 22.77 -10.09 36.97
N GLU A 43 23.93 -10.39 36.37
CA GLU A 43 24.24 -11.72 35.82
C GLU A 43 24.31 -12.80 36.90
N ASN A 44 24.89 -12.50 38.08
CA ASN A 44 24.94 -13.45 39.20
C ASN A 44 23.56 -13.68 39.85
N SER A 45 22.64 -12.71 39.74
CA SER A 45 21.24 -12.89 40.18
C SER A 45 20.38 -13.68 39.18
N ALA A 46 20.84 -13.81 37.93
CA ALA A 46 20.13 -14.49 36.85
C ALA A 46 20.30 -16.02 36.87
N GLU A 47 21.37 -16.55 37.47
CA GLU A 47 21.58 -18.01 37.58
C GLU A 47 20.53 -18.70 38.48
N ASP A 48 19.94 -17.97 39.44
CA ASP A 48 18.92 -18.52 40.37
C ASP A 48 17.46 -18.42 39.85
N THR A 49 17.21 -17.81 38.68
CA THR A 49 15.83 -17.57 38.16
C THR A 49 15.56 -18.06 36.74
N ALA A 50 16.41 -18.94 36.21
CA ALA A 50 16.40 -19.43 34.82
C ALA A 50 15.12 -20.17 34.34
N THR A 51 14.08 -20.31 35.17
CA THR A 51 12.78 -20.83 34.75
C THR A 51 11.74 -19.71 34.75
N SER A 52 11.47 -19.15 33.56
CA SER A 52 10.40 -18.18 33.23
C SER A 52 10.69 -16.68 33.38
N SER A 53 11.91 -16.22 33.08
CA SER A 53 12.13 -14.80 32.81
C SER A 53 11.36 -14.39 31.54
N HIS A 54 10.10 -13.99 31.74
CA HIS A 54 9.38 -13.19 30.77
C HIS A 54 10.25 -11.97 30.49
N LEU A 55 10.87 -11.96 29.30
CA LEU A 55 11.64 -10.82 28.79
C LEU A 55 10.71 -9.60 28.76
N SER A 56 10.70 -8.86 29.86
CA SER A 56 9.89 -7.67 30.03
C SER A 56 10.46 -6.59 29.14
N LEU A 57 9.59 -5.84 28.46
CA LEU A 57 10.02 -4.72 27.62
C LEU A 57 10.83 -3.70 28.43
N LEU A 58 10.53 -3.56 29.73
CA LEU A 58 11.28 -2.68 30.62
C LEU A 58 12.71 -3.19 30.86
N SER A 59 12.88 -4.50 31.08
CA SER A 59 14.20 -5.12 31.25
C SER A 59 15.02 -4.97 29.96
N LEU A 60 14.44 -5.28 28.79
CA LEU A 60 15.11 -5.10 27.50
C LEU A 60 15.51 -3.63 27.24
N LYS A 61 14.65 -2.69 27.62
CA LYS A 61 14.95 -1.26 27.49
C LYS A 61 16.07 -0.84 28.40
N ASN A 62 16.05 -1.26 29.66
CA ASN A 62 17.10 -0.92 30.62
C ASN A 62 18.44 -1.50 30.18
N ASP A 63 18.48 -2.77 29.78
CA ASP A 63 19.68 -3.45 29.28
C ASP A 63 20.26 -2.78 28.03
N SER A 64 19.43 -2.53 27.01
CA SER A 64 19.88 -1.84 25.79
C SER A 64 20.34 -0.39 26.04
N MET A 65 19.69 0.34 26.96
CA MET A 65 20.12 1.68 27.36
C MET A 65 21.44 1.64 28.13
N LEU A 66 21.61 0.68 29.04
CA LEU A 66 22.82 0.51 29.83
C LEU A 66 24.00 0.18 28.92
N SER A 67 23.82 -0.78 28.01
CA SER A 67 24.80 -1.17 27.00
C SER A 67 25.17 0.00 26.06
N TYR A 68 24.20 0.84 25.68
CA TYR A 68 24.44 2.05 24.89
C TYR A 68 25.25 3.11 25.64
N VAL A 69 24.95 3.34 26.92
CA VAL A 69 25.71 4.29 27.75
C VAL A 69 27.14 3.78 27.94
N GLN A 70 27.29 2.49 28.21
CA GLN A 70 28.59 1.85 28.36
C GLN A 70 29.44 1.98 27.07
N SER A 71 28.85 1.78 25.89
CA SER A 71 29.57 1.89 24.62
C SER A 71 30.00 3.33 24.31
N ILE A 72 29.14 4.33 24.58
CA ILE A 72 29.50 5.75 24.45
C ILE A 72 30.62 6.11 25.42
N MET A 73 30.56 5.59 26.63
CA MET A 73 31.53 5.89 27.67
C MET A 73 32.94 5.40 27.32
N TYR A 74 33.06 4.22 26.70
CA TYR A 74 34.32 3.74 26.14
C TYR A 74 34.84 4.65 25.03
N LEU A 75 33.97 5.10 24.11
CA LEU A 75 34.35 6.05 23.06
C LEU A 75 34.82 7.39 23.62
N MET A 76 34.14 7.91 24.64
CA MET A 76 34.54 9.16 25.32
C MET A 76 35.89 9.00 26.03
N LEU A 77 36.13 7.88 26.73
CA LEU A 77 37.41 7.62 27.39
C LEU A 77 38.56 7.62 26.38
N GLN A 78 38.33 6.99 25.24
CA GLN A 78 39.33 6.89 24.18
C GLN A 78 39.60 8.24 23.49
N GLU A 79 38.56 9.03 23.23
CA GLU A 79 38.72 10.39 22.70
C GLU A 79 39.52 11.27 23.67
N ASN A 80 39.28 11.13 24.97
CA ASN A 80 40.08 11.81 26.00
C ASN A 80 41.54 11.34 26.02
N GLU A 81 41.80 10.04 25.84
CA GLU A 81 43.17 9.49 25.77
C GLU A 81 43.93 10.01 24.54
N LEU A 82 43.26 10.14 23.39
CA LEU A 82 43.81 10.77 22.19
C LEU A 82 44.12 12.26 22.41
N GLN A 83 43.23 13.00 23.07
CA GLN A 83 43.40 14.44 23.34
C GLN A 83 44.47 14.73 24.41
N LEU A 84 44.65 13.83 25.38
CA LEU A 84 45.67 13.95 26.43
C LEU A 84 47.10 13.67 25.91
N GLY A 85 47.22 13.17 24.66
CA GLY A 85 48.49 12.85 24.04
C GLY A 85 49.22 11.70 24.74
N SER A 86 48.50 10.81 25.44
CA SER A 86 49.10 9.65 26.12
C SER A 86 49.38 8.48 25.17
N LYS A 87 49.66 8.76 23.89
CA LYS A 87 50.50 7.85 23.10
C LYS A 87 51.93 8.12 23.56
N GLU A 88 52.33 7.48 24.66
CA GLU A 88 53.75 7.26 24.88
C GLU A 88 54.27 6.52 23.63
N GLU A 89 55.26 7.10 22.95
CA GLU A 89 55.84 6.63 21.68
C GLU A 89 56.63 5.31 21.83
N GLU A 90 56.27 4.43 22.77
CA GLU A 90 57.02 3.20 23.03
C GLU A 90 56.14 1.94 22.85
N GLU A 91 56.50 1.22 21.79
CA GLU A 91 56.36 -0.23 21.58
C GLU A 91 54.95 -0.84 21.48
N SER A 92 54.44 -0.96 20.24
CA SER A 92 54.01 -2.23 19.61
C SER A 92 52.95 -1.98 18.52
N ASP A 93 53.30 -2.21 17.24
CA ASP A 93 52.36 -2.15 16.11
C ASP A 93 51.15 -3.11 16.28
N ASP A 94 51.26 -4.12 17.16
CA ASP A 94 50.18 -5.08 17.44
C ASP A 94 49.11 -4.53 18.41
N GLU A 95 49.45 -3.59 19.30
CA GLU A 95 48.50 -2.99 20.26
C GLU A 95 47.62 -1.92 19.59
N ASP A 96 48.19 -1.13 18.68
CA ASP A 96 47.45 -0.15 17.88
C ASP A 96 46.38 -0.82 16.99
N GLU A 97 46.65 -2.04 16.46
CA GLU A 97 45.65 -2.79 15.70
C GLU A 97 44.52 -3.32 16.61
N SER A 98 44.82 -3.77 17.84
CA SER A 98 43.81 -4.20 18.82
C SER A 98 42.92 -3.04 19.28
N LEU A 99 43.52 -1.89 19.61
CA LEU A 99 42.80 -0.68 20.00
C LEU A 99 41.89 -0.18 18.86
N SER A 100 42.35 -0.26 17.61
CA SER A 100 41.53 0.10 16.45
C SER A 100 40.35 -0.85 16.23
N LYS A 101 40.52 -2.15 16.50
CA LYS A 101 39.43 -3.14 16.46
C LYS A 101 38.42 -2.91 17.58
N ASP A 102 38.89 -2.50 18.76
CA ASP A 102 38.02 -2.16 19.89
C ASP A 102 37.24 -0.86 19.65
N ILE A 103 37.82 0.17 19.00
CA ILE A 103 37.09 1.37 18.52
C ILE A 103 35.92 0.94 17.66
N ASN A 104 36.21 0.20 16.59
CA ASN A 104 35.22 -0.25 15.64
C ASN A 104 34.12 -1.04 16.36
N LYS A 105 34.48 -1.92 17.30
CA LYS A 105 33.51 -2.70 18.09
C LYS A 105 32.59 -1.81 18.92
N HIS A 106 33.12 -0.81 19.64
CA HIS A 106 32.29 0.08 20.46
C HIS A 106 31.44 1.04 19.62
N GLU A 107 31.93 1.50 18.47
CA GLU A 107 31.16 2.27 17.49
C GLU A 107 30.01 1.44 16.91
N TRP A 108 30.30 0.21 16.46
CA TRP A 108 29.29 -0.71 15.95
C TRP A 108 28.23 -1.03 17.01
N ASN A 109 28.65 -1.34 18.24
CA ASN A 109 27.73 -1.60 19.34
C ASN A 109 26.85 -0.39 19.66
N THR A 110 27.40 0.82 19.61
CA THR A 110 26.64 2.07 19.80
C THR A 110 25.57 2.23 18.73
N ILE A 111 25.91 1.97 17.46
CA ILE A 111 24.96 2.02 16.32
C ILE A 111 23.87 0.95 16.48
N VAL A 112 24.25 -0.27 16.86
CA VAL A 112 23.32 -1.38 17.08
C VAL A 112 22.35 -1.04 18.20
N GLN A 113 22.84 -0.63 19.37
CA GLN A 113 21.98 -0.32 20.52
C GLN A 113 21.06 0.88 20.25
N LYS A 114 21.55 1.92 19.58
CA LYS A 114 20.70 3.03 19.11
C LYS A 114 19.61 2.53 18.17
N THR A 115 19.95 1.64 17.24
CA THR A 115 19.00 1.06 16.31
C THR A 115 17.95 0.21 17.03
N VAL A 116 18.34 -0.57 18.04
CA VAL A 116 17.44 -1.36 18.87
C VAL A 116 16.46 -0.45 19.64
N LEU A 117 16.96 0.63 20.27
CA LEU A 117 16.12 1.60 20.97
C LEU A 117 15.10 2.26 20.03
N GLU A 118 15.54 2.72 18.85
CA GLU A 118 14.69 3.47 17.92
C GLU A 118 13.72 2.60 17.11
N LYS A 119 14.20 1.44 16.61
CA LYS A 119 13.45 0.59 15.69
C LYS A 119 12.78 -0.60 16.35
N ALA A 120 13.31 -1.13 17.44
CA ALA A 120 12.74 -2.29 18.11
C ALA A 120 11.86 -1.89 19.30
N ILE A 121 12.40 -1.15 20.27
CA ILE A 121 11.70 -0.85 21.53
C ILE A 121 10.60 0.19 21.34
N LYS A 122 10.92 1.35 20.73
CA LYS A 122 9.98 2.47 20.54
C LYS A 122 8.64 2.10 19.86
N PRO A 123 8.57 1.26 18.80
CA PRO A 123 7.28 0.86 18.24
C PRO A 123 6.50 -0.11 19.14
N ILE A 124 7.18 -0.93 19.95
CA ILE A 124 6.51 -1.83 20.90
C ILE A 124 5.90 -1.00 22.04
N GLU A 125 6.63 0.00 22.55
CA GLU A 125 6.12 0.95 23.54
C GLU A 125 4.86 1.67 23.05
N LYS A 126 4.85 2.14 21.80
CA LYS A 126 3.66 2.79 21.21
C LYS A 126 2.46 1.84 21.11
N LYS A 127 2.69 0.56 20.80
CA LYS A 127 1.62 -0.45 20.75
C LYS A 127 1.08 -0.73 22.14
N LEU A 128 1.95 -0.91 23.14
CA LEU A 128 1.54 -1.12 24.52
C LEU A 128 0.81 0.10 25.08
N GLN A 129 1.32 1.32 24.83
CA GLN A 129 0.65 2.55 25.23
C GLN A 129 -0.76 2.64 24.61
N TYR A 130 -0.91 2.28 23.34
CA TYR A 130 -2.22 2.23 22.70
C TYR A 130 -3.14 1.18 23.32
N GLN A 131 -2.62 -0.01 23.64
CA GLN A 131 -3.39 -1.07 24.30
C GLN A 131 -3.82 -0.67 25.71
N LEU A 132 -2.93 -0.04 26.48
CA LEU A 132 -3.24 0.51 27.80
C LEU A 132 -4.26 1.63 27.71
N ASP A 133 -4.11 2.58 26.78
CA ASP A 133 -5.11 3.64 26.55
C ASP A 133 -6.47 3.06 26.15
N LYS A 134 -6.49 2.03 25.32
CA LYS A 134 -7.73 1.31 24.97
C LYS A 134 -8.35 0.63 26.19
N LEU A 135 -7.55 -0.05 27.02
CA LEU A 135 -8.03 -0.70 28.23
C LEU A 135 -8.55 0.33 29.25
N CYS A 136 -7.82 1.42 29.46
CA CYS A 136 -8.26 2.54 30.29
C CYS A 136 -9.58 3.12 29.77
N LYS A 137 -9.73 3.33 28.45
CA LYS A 137 -11.00 3.79 27.86
C LYS A 137 -12.14 2.82 28.12
N VAL A 138 -11.92 1.52 27.97
CA VAL A 138 -12.94 0.50 28.29
C VAL A 138 -13.30 0.58 29.77
N TYR A 139 -12.30 0.62 30.66
CA TYR A 139 -12.50 0.71 32.10
C TYR A 139 -13.25 2.00 32.52
N TYR A 140 -12.87 3.16 31.98
CA TYR A 140 -13.57 4.42 32.23
C TYR A 140 -15.00 4.39 31.69
N ASN A 141 -15.23 3.85 30.50
CA ASN A 141 -16.57 3.71 29.93
C ASN A 141 -17.45 2.74 30.75
N GLU A 142 -16.89 1.65 31.26
CA GLU A 142 -17.59 0.72 32.15
C GLU A 142 -17.90 1.35 33.50
N PHE A 143 -16.95 2.09 34.06
CA PHE A 143 -17.15 2.86 35.29
C PHE A 143 -18.27 3.90 35.13
N ASP A 144 -18.27 4.66 34.04
CA ASP A 144 -19.33 5.63 33.72
C ASP A 144 -20.70 4.96 33.51
N ARG A 145 -20.73 3.76 32.92
CA ARG A 145 -21.96 2.98 32.75
C ARG A 145 -22.51 2.54 34.10
N LEU A 146 -21.66 1.99 34.98
CA LEU A 146 -22.05 1.58 36.32
C LEU A 146 -22.52 2.76 37.18
N GLN A 147 -21.87 3.92 37.07
CA GLN A 147 -22.33 5.14 37.73
C GLN A 147 -23.72 5.58 37.22
N LYS A 148 -23.93 5.59 35.91
CA LYS A 148 -25.25 5.92 35.33
C LYS A 148 -26.33 4.92 35.73
N GLU A 149 -25.99 3.64 35.84
CA GLU A 149 -26.92 2.61 36.31
C GLU A 149 -27.30 2.82 37.78
N GLN A 150 -26.31 3.11 38.65
CA GLN A 150 -26.57 3.47 40.04
C GLN A 150 -27.42 4.75 40.16
N GLU A 151 -27.13 5.79 39.38
CA GLU A 151 -27.96 7.00 39.35
C GLU A 151 -29.39 6.73 38.88
N LYS A 152 -29.57 5.86 37.88
CA LYS A 152 -30.90 5.44 37.41
C LYS A 152 -31.66 4.65 38.49
N LEU A 153 -30.98 3.76 39.21
CA LEU A 153 -31.57 3.01 40.33
C LEU A 153 -31.98 3.94 41.47
N ILE A 154 -31.14 4.92 41.83
CA ILE A 154 -31.46 5.93 42.85
C ILE A 154 -32.61 6.85 42.40
N LYS A 155 -32.67 7.21 41.11
CA LYS A 155 -33.80 7.98 40.57
C LYS A 155 -35.08 7.16 40.57
N LYS A 156 -35.02 5.90 40.15
CA LYS A 156 -36.17 4.98 40.16
C LYS A 156 -36.71 4.73 41.58
N SER A 157 -35.83 4.54 42.57
CA SER A 157 -36.25 4.40 43.96
C SER A 157 -36.84 5.69 44.55
N LYS A 158 -36.45 6.86 44.05
CA LYS A 158 -37.07 8.14 44.44
C LYS A 158 -38.41 8.40 43.75
N THR A 159 -38.60 7.91 42.53
CA THR A 159 -39.87 8.04 41.79
C THR A 159 -40.93 7.03 42.26
N GLU A 160 -40.52 5.87 42.80
CA GLU A 160 -41.44 4.87 43.38
C GLU A 160 -42.08 5.29 44.72
N GLU A 161 -41.64 6.39 45.36
CA GLU A 161 -42.31 6.96 46.53
C GLU A 161 -43.41 7.99 46.18
N GLU A 162 -43.55 8.42 44.92
CA GLU A 162 -44.44 9.55 44.58
C GLU A 162 -45.53 9.32 43.54
N ASP A 163 -45.62 8.20 42.80
CA ASP A 163 -46.79 8.05 41.92
C ASP A 163 -47.20 6.61 41.57
N ASN A 164 -48.47 6.35 41.82
CA ASN A 164 -49.23 5.16 41.45
C ASN A 164 -50.32 5.62 40.50
N SER A 165 -50.03 5.80 39.21
CA SER A 165 -51.01 6.02 38.13
C SER A 165 -50.40 5.88 36.73
N GLU A 166 -50.91 4.89 36.00
CA GLU A 166 -51.09 4.79 34.54
C GLU A 166 -49.91 4.44 33.59
N GLU A 167 -50.25 3.48 32.72
CA GLU A 167 -49.48 2.90 31.62
C GLU A 167 -49.20 3.91 30.49
N ASP A 168 -47.98 3.88 29.94
CA ASP A 168 -47.85 3.75 28.49
C ASP A 168 -46.48 3.15 28.10
N LYS A 169 -46.55 2.04 27.37
CA LYS A 169 -45.41 1.37 26.74
C LYS A 169 -45.12 2.04 25.39
N ALA A 170 -43.96 2.64 25.24
CA ALA A 170 -43.26 2.71 23.96
C ALA A 170 -41.75 2.59 24.21
N GLU A 171 -41.21 1.43 23.84
CA GLU A 171 -39.79 1.08 23.92
C GLU A 171 -38.97 1.92 22.93
N GLU A 172 -38.21 2.88 23.44
CA GLU A 172 -37.08 3.48 22.71
C GLU A 172 -35.81 2.70 23.09
N SER A 173 -35.61 1.57 22.41
CA SER A 173 -34.32 0.87 22.41
C SER A 173 -33.40 1.55 21.40
N GLU A 174 -32.50 2.39 21.90
CA GLU A 174 -31.33 2.84 21.14
C GLU A 174 -30.40 1.65 20.87
N GLU A 175 -30.52 1.11 19.67
CA GLU A 175 -29.58 0.18 19.06
C GLU A 175 -28.28 0.93 18.70
N VAL A 176 -27.25 0.79 19.54
CA VAL A 176 -25.85 0.96 19.08
C VAL A 176 -25.45 -0.33 18.36
N SER A 177 -25.99 -0.52 17.17
CA SER A 177 -25.68 -1.63 16.28
C SER A 177 -24.65 -1.21 15.24
N SER A 178 -23.44 -1.74 15.44
CA SER A 178 -22.53 -2.29 14.42
C SER A 178 -22.70 -1.77 12.98
N ASP A 179 -21.77 -0.88 12.57
CA ASP A 179 -21.59 -0.40 11.19
C ASP A 179 -21.01 -1.51 10.27
N ASP A 180 -21.79 -2.57 10.05
CA ASP A 180 -21.59 -3.55 8.99
C ASP A 180 -22.96 -3.88 8.37
N GLU A 181 -23.00 -3.97 7.04
CA GLU A 181 -24.19 -4.30 6.21
C GLU A 181 -25.24 -3.20 5.95
N GLN A 182 -24.83 -2.09 5.31
CA GLN A 182 -25.72 -1.38 4.37
C GLN A 182 -25.34 -1.70 2.92
N MET A 183 -25.87 -2.83 2.42
CA MET A 183 -25.96 -3.09 0.98
C MET A 183 -26.97 -2.13 0.34
N TYR A 184 -26.46 -1.01 -0.17
CA TYR A 184 -27.20 -0.11 -1.05
C TYR A 184 -27.47 -0.83 -2.39
N LYS A 185 -28.67 -1.38 -2.57
CA LYS A 185 -29.14 -1.89 -3.87
C LYS A 185 -29.57 -0.68 -4.71
N PRO A 186 -28.90 -0.37 -5.84
CA PRO A 186 -29.41 0.62 -6.78
C PRO A 186 -30.69 0.09 -7.42
N ASN A 187 -31.73 0.92 -7.44
CA ASN A 187 -33.03 0.62 -8.03
C ASN A 187 -32.90 0.61 -9.57
N ILE A 188 -32.94 -0.56 -10.20
CA ILE A 188 -32.69 -0.77 -11.66
C ILE A 188 -33.93 -0.44 -12.53
N GLU A 189 -35.06 -0.08 -11.93
CA GLU A 189 -36.33 0.07 -12.66
C GLU A 189 -36.51 1.41 -13.40
N THR A 190 -35.73 2.44 -13.08
CA THR A 190 -35.86 3.78 -13.70
C THR A 190 -34.95 4.00 -14.90
N GLU A 191 -33.89 3.19 -15.08
CA GLU A 191 -32.97 3.33 -16.23
C GLU A 191 -33.46 2.60 -17.49
N THR A 192 -34.28 1.55 -17.35
CA THR A 192 -34.78 0.76 -18.51
C THR A 192 -35.89 1.46 -19.31
N LYS A 193 -36.44 2.57 -18.82
CA LYS A 193 -37.43 3.39 -19.54
C LYS A 193 -36.79 4.48 -20.42
N ILE A 194 -35.52 4.82 -20.18
CA ILE A 194 -34.80 5.86 -20.94
C ILE A 194 -34.17 5.24 -22.21
N PHE A 195 -33.85 3.94 -22.21
CA PHE A 195 -33.28 3.26 -23.37
C PHE A 195 -34.30 2.63 -24.36
N ARG A 196 -35.59 2.55 -24.01
CA ARG A 196 -36.61 2.00 -24.93
C ARG A 196 -37.16 3.02 -25.94
N ASN A 197 -37.04 4.32 -25.67
CA ASN A 197 -37.60 5.36 -26.53
C ASN A 197 -36.66 5.83 -27.67
N ARG A 198 -35.48 5.20 -27.81
CA ARG A 198 -34.51 5.52 -28.89
C ARG A 198 -34.35 4.40 -29.93
N ALA A 199 -34.90 3.22 -29.67
CA ALA A 199 -34.77 2.04 -30.55
C ALA A 199 -35.93 1.83 -31.54
N SER A 200 -36.96 2.70 -31.53
CA SER A 200 -38.15 2.56 -32.37
C SER A 200 -38.35 3.73 -33.37
N ARG A 201 -37.26 4.38 -33.79
CA ARG A 201 -37.27 5.47 -34.81
C ARG A 201 -36.20 5.30 -35.89
N MET A 202 -35.75 4.08 -36.15
CA MET A 202 -34.70 3.80 -37.13
C MET A 202 -35.02 2.61 -38.03
N ASP A 203 -36.30 2.31 -38.22
CA ASP A 203 -36.79 1.17 -38.99
C ASP A 203 -37.93 1.63 -39.91
N GLU A 204 -37.67 2.66 -40.72
CA GLU A 204 -38.56 3.13 -41.80
C GLU A 204 -37.83 4.14 -42.71
N ALA A 205 -36.77 3.68 -43.41
CA ALA A 205 -36.19 4.38 -44.56
C ALA A 205 -35.22 3.47 -45.34
N GLU A 206 -35.65 2.27 -45.75
CA GLU A 206 -34.99 1.52 -46.83
C GLU A 206 -35.98 1.40 -47.99
N GLY A 207 -36.12 2.51 -48.71
CA GLY A 207 -36.72 2.57 -50.02
C GLY A 207 -35.67 2.94 -51.05
N GLU A 208 -35.79 2.32 -52.22
CA GLU A 208 -35.17 2.68 -53.52
C GLU A 208 -33.80 2.04 -53.79
N ARG A 209 -33.80 0.80 -54.29
CA ARG A 209 -33.72 0.44 -55.72
C ARG A 209 -32.50 1.00 -56.44
N GLU A 210 -31.53 0.11 -56.56
CA GLU A 210 -30.41 0.07 -57.51
C GLU A 210 -30.72 0.75 -58.86
N GLU A 211 -30.04 1.86 -59.13
CA GLU A 211 -30.00 2.44 -60.47
C GLU A 211 -29.23 1.50 -61.40
N GLN A 212 -29.96 0.90 -62.33
CA GLN A 212 -29.39 0.15 -63.45
C GLN A 212 -28.65 1.12 -64.36
N ILE A 213 -27.34 0.94 -64.47
CA ILE A 213 -26.54 1.53 -65.55
C ILE A 213 -27.08 0.95 -66.87
N SER A 214 -27.82 1.76 -67.62
CA SER A 214 -28.34 1.34 -68.91
C SER A 214 -27.16 1.10 -69.88
N LYS A 215 -27.19 -0.03 -70.59
CA LYS A 215 -26.15 -0.45 -71.55
C LYS A 215 -26.04 0.46 -72.80
N GLN A 216 -26.70 1.62 -72.82
CA GLN A 216 -26.72 2.53 -73.97
C GLN A 216 -25.55 3.53 -74.00
N ASP A 217 -24.87 3.77 -72.88
CA ASP A 217 -23.77 4.76 -72.83
C ASP A 217 -22.39 4.21 -73.21
N ILE A 218 -22.25 2.89 -73.34
CA ILE A 218 -20.96 2.24 -73.68
C ILE A 218 -20.67 2.32 -75.20
N VAL A 219 -21.66 2.70 -76.02
CA VAL A 219 -21.53 2.78 -77.50
C VAL A 219 -21.10 4.18 -77.99
N SER A 220 -21.21 5.21 -77.17
CA SER A 220 -20.72 6.55 -77.48
C SER A 220 -19.37 6.72 -76.80
N GLY A 221 -18.26 6.49 -77.52
CA GLY A 221 -16.86 6.54 -77.03
C GLY A 221 -16.37 7.90 -76.51
N LYS A 222 -17.19 8.64 -75.76
CA LYS A 222 -16.85 9.88 -75.07
C LYS A 222 -16.70 9.56 -73.59
N TYR A 223 -15.47 9.60 -73.10
CA TYR A 223 -15.15 9.45 -71.69
C TYR A 223 -15.86 10.54 -70.88
N GLN A 224 -16.77 10.15 -69.99
CA GLN A 224 -17.27 11.02 -68.93
C GLN A 224 -16.51 10.68 -67.64
N PRO A 225 -15.87 11.66 -66.98
CA PRO A 225 -15.24 11.43 -65.69
C PRO A 225 -16.32 11.05 -64.66
N ILE A 226 -16.02 10.04 -63.84
CA ILE A 226 -16.91 9.61 -62.75
C ILE A 226 -17.08 10.80 -61.79
N LYS A 227 -18.32 11.28 -61.66
CA LYS A 227 -18.67 12.30 -60.68
C LYS A 227 -18.65 11.64 -59.30
N VAL A 228 -17.57 11.83 -58.56
CA VAL A 228 -17.46 11.37 -57.18
C VAL A 228 -18.39 12.25 -56.34
N SER A 229 -19.52 11.72 -55.89
CA SER A 229 -20.30 12.37 -54.83
C SER A 229 -19.42 12.39 -53.58
N GLN A 230 -19.25 13.57 -52.98
CA GLN A 230 -18.37 13.79 -51.81
C GLN A 230 -18.89 13.16 -50.50
N ASN A 231 -19.74 12.12 -50.61
CA ASN A 231 -20.39 11.48 -49.48
C ASN A 231 -20.05 9.99 -49.44
N ILE A 232 -18.78 9.63 -49.64
CA ILE A 232 -18.26 8.40 -49.03
C ILE A 232 -17.96 8.79 -47.60
N GLN A 233 -18.98 8.72 -46.74
CA GLN A 233 -18.71 8.69 -45.31
C GLN A 233 -17.80 7.48 -45.11
N PHE A 234 -16.54 7.71 -44.71
CA PHE A 234 -15.73 6.63 -44.18
C PHE A 234 -16.53 6.09 -43.00
N GLU A 235 -17.17 4.94 -43.16
CA GLU A 235 -17.74 4.24 -42.03
C GLU A 235 -16.57 3.95 -41.11
N ASP A 236 -16.45 4.74 -40.05
CA ASP A 236 -15.56 4.45 -38.96
C ASP A 236 -16.09 3.15 -38.35
N LYS A 237 -15.48 2.02 -38.75
CA LYS A 237 -15.83 0.67 -38.26
C LYS A 237 -15.45 0.47 -36.80
N PHE A 238 -15.29 1.57 -36.07
CA PHE A 238 -14.97 1.59 -34.66
C PHE A 238 -16.26 1.36 -33.84
N ASP A 239 -16.57 0.09 -33.66
CA ASP A 239 -17.62 -0.33 -32.74
C ASP A 239 -17.12 -0.28 -31.29
N TYR A 240 -17.29 0.87 -30.62
CA TYR A 240 -16.95 1.05 -29.19
C TYR A 240 -17.55 -0.05 -28.29
N ASN A 241 -18.71 -0.58 -28.65
CA ASN A 241 -19.37 -1.66 -27.91
C ASN A 241 -18.70 -3.02 -28.09
N ALA A 242 -18.06 -3.29 -29.24
CA ALA A 242 -17.34 -4.54 -29.49
C ALA A 242 -16.10 -4.64 -28.58
N ASP A 243 -15.32 -3.57 -28.47
CA ASP A 243 -14.10 -3.53 -27.65
C ASP A 243 -14.39 -3.64 -26.15
N LYS A 244 -15.48 -3.01 -25.70
CA LYS A 244 -15.92 -3.12 -24.30
C LYS A 244 -16.31 -4.55 -23.94
N ASN A 245 -16.84 -5.32 -24.89
CA ASN A 245 -17.18 -6.72 -24.68
C ASN A 245 -15.96 -7.63 -24.77
N ALA A 246 -14.95 -7.30 -25.59
CA ALA A 246 -13.68 -8.03 -25.62
C ALA A 246 -12.97 -8.03 -24.25
N LYS A 247 -12.92 -6.87 -23.57
CA LYS A 247 -12.34 -6.75 -22.21
C LYS A 247 -13.06 -7.60 -21.16
N LYS A 248 -14.36 -7.86 -21.31
CA LYS A 248 -15.14 -8.68 -20.36
C LYS A 248 -14.82 -10.17 -20.46
N ASN A 249 -14.47 -10.65 -21.66
CA ASN A 249 -14.17 -12.06 -21.91
C ASN A 249 -12.70 -12.39 -21.67
N LYS A 250 -11.83 -11.40 -21.50
CA LYS A 250 -10.41 -11.60 -21.21
C LYS A 250 -10.21 -12.21 -19.83
N LEU A 251 -9.68 -13.44 -19.79
CA LEU A 251 -9.32 -14.15 -18.57
C LEU A 251 -7.80 -14.18 -18.42
N GLN A 252 -7.30 -13.82 -17.24
CA GLN A 252 -5.86 -13.77 -16.97
C GLN A 252 -5.19 -15.13 -17.15
N SER A 253 -5.77 -16.21 -16.62
CA SER A 253 -5.19 -17.56 -16.75
C SER A 253 -5.14 -18.07 -18.19
N MET A 254 -6.08 -17.65 -19.05
CA MET A 254 -6.03 -17.99 -20.48
C MET A 254 -4.95 -17.18 -21.20
N GLU A 255 -4.77 -15.91 -20.83
CA GLU A 255 -3.75 -15.07 -21.43
C GLU A 255 -2.35 -15.56 -21.07
N GLU A 256 -2.11 -15.93 -19.81
CA GLU A 256 -0.86 -16.55 -19.35
C GLU A 256 -0.55 -17.84 -20.10
N TYR A 257 -1.56 -18.73 -20.26
CA TYR A 257 -1.40 -19.93 -21.08
C TYR A 257 -1.07 -19.59 -22.55
N LEU A 258 -1.72 -18.59 -23.13
CA LEU A 258 -1.44 -18.16 -24.49
C LEU A 258 -0.07 -17.53 -24.64
N GLN A 259 0.45 -16.87 -23.60
CA GLN A 259 1.79 -16.32 -23.53
C GLN A 259 2.83 -17.44 -23.48
N GLU A 260 2.63 -18.46 -22.64
CA GLU A 260 3.51 -19.62 -22.54
C GLU A 260 3.53 -20.46 -23.82
N MET A 261 2.38 -20.61 -24.50
CA MET A 261 2.28 -21.32 -25.78
C MET A 261 2.85 -20.52 -26.96
N GLN A 262 3.06 -19.21 -26.79
CA GLN A 262 3.62 -18.37 -27.84
C GLN A 262 5.15 -18.41 -27.78
N ASP A 263 5.78 -18.80 -28.88
CA ASP A 263 7.24 -18.77 -29.06
C ASP A 263 7.79 -17.36 -29.34
N LYS A 264 7.14 -16.33 -28.77
CA LYS A 264 7.54 -14.94 -28.94
C LYS A 264 8.18 -14.46 -27.64
N PRO A 265 9.30 -13.72 -27.69
CA PRO A 265 9.89 -13.17 -26.49
C PRO A 265 8.95 -12.16 -25.85
N GLU A 266 8.81 -12.25 -24.53
CA GLU A 266 8.06 -11.29 -23.74
C GLU A 266 8.93 -10.07 -23.41
N TRP A 267 8.32 -8.89 -23.40
CA TRP A 267 8.99 -7.66 -23.03
C TRP A 267 8.93 -7.46 -21.52
N GLU A 268 9.83 -8.13 -20.80
CA GLU A 268 9.99 -7.92 -19.38
C GLU A 268 10.74 -6.61 -19.10
N SER A 269 10.26 -5.88 -18.09
CA SER A 269 10.91 -4.66 -17.62
C SER A 269 12.06 -5.00 -16.67
N SER A 270 13.02 -4.08 -16.55
CA SER A 270 14.16 -4.23 -15.64
C SER A 270 13.70 -4.48 -14.19
N ILE A 271 14.43 -5.34 -13.47
CA ILE A 271 14.11 -5.85 -12.12
C ILE A 271 13.78 -4.70 -11.15
N GLY A 272 14.48 -3.55 -11.27
CA GLY A 272 14.27 -2.38 -10.40
C GLY A 272 13.12 -1.46 -10.81
N ALA A 273 12.67 -1.50 -12.07
CA ALA A 273 11.65 -0.58 -12.59
C ALA A 273 10.22 -0.98 -12.18
N ASN A 274 10.01 -2.25 -11.82
CA ASN A 274 8.70 -2.79 -11.47
C ASN A 274 8.33 -2.55 -9.99
N LEU A 275 9.22 -1.94 -9.22
CA LEU A 275 9.01 -1.69 -7.80
C LEU A 275 8.11 -0.46 -7.59
N GLN A 276 7.02 -0.65 -6.85
CA GLN A 276 6.15 0.42 -6.38
C GLN A 276 6.31 0.61 -4.87
N LYS A 277 6.31 1.87 -4.44
CA LYS A 277 6.29 2.23 -3.02
C LYS A 277 4.89 1.97 -2.43
N ALA A 278 4.68 0.79 -1.86
CA ALA A 278 3.45 0.44 -1.15
C ALA A 278 3.51 0.96 0.29
N GLY A 279 3.15 2.23 0.48
CA GLY A 279 3.05 2.83 1.81
C GLY A 279 4.38 3.05 2.53
N LYS A 280 4.34 3.09 3.88
CA LYS A 280 5.41 3.62 4.73
C LYS A 280 6.62 2.69 4.92
N LYS A 281 6.54 1.39 4.61
CA LYS A 281 7.61 0.42 4.95
C LYS A 281 7.81 -0.78 4.02
N SER A 282 6.98 -1.01 2.99
CA SER A 282 7.18 -2.16 2.09
C SER A 282 7.21 -1.73 0.62
N MET A 283 8.24 -2.15 -0.10
CA MET A 283 8.22 -2.14 -1.56
C MET A 283 7.37 -3.31 -2.04
N SER A 284 6.42 -3.05 -2.94
CA SER A 284 5.64 -4.09 -3.63
C SER A 284 6.05 -4.10 -5.09
N LEU A 285 6.12 -5.29 -5.69
CA LEU A 285 6.21 -5.40 -7.14
C LEU A 285 4.85 -5.03 -7.76
N LYS A 286 4.87 -4.35 -8.90
CA LYS A 286 3.69 -4.09 -9.72
C LYS A 286 3.26 -5.38 -10.42
N SER A 287 1.95 -5.59 -10.50
CA SER A 287 1.40 -6.65 -11.36
C SER A 287 1.56 -6.31 -12.84
N GLN A 288 1.73 -7.32 -13.69
CA GLN A 288 1.76 -7.20 -15.16
C GLN A 288 0.62 -6.35 -15.71
N HIS A 289 -0.60 -6.51 -15.18
CA HIS A 289 -1.74 -5.69 -15.58
C HIS A 289 -1.56 -4.20 -15.25
N SER A 290 -0.98 -3.89 -14.09
CA SER A 290 -0.71 -2.51 -13.68
C SER A 290 0.44 -1.89 -14.50
N MET A 291 1.44 -2.68 -14.90
CA MET A 291 2.52 -2.25 -15.78
C MET A 291 2.00 -1.91 -17.19
N ASN A 292 1.18 -2.79 -17.78
CA ASN A 292 0.59 -2.53 -19.09
C ASN A 292 -0.28 -1.27 -19.11
N LYS A 293 -1.04 -1.03 -18.03
CA LYS A 293 -1.85 0.18 -17.89
C LYS A 293 -1.01 1.45 -17.73
N GLU A 294 0.14 1.37 -17.05
CA GLU A 294 1.07 2.49 -16.95
C GLU A 294 1.71 2.79 -18.30
N LYS A 295 2.12 1.77 -19.05
CA LYS A 295 2.63 1.92 -20.41
C LYS A 295 1.60 2.56 -21.36
N GLU A 296 0.34 2.14 -21.29
CA GLU A 296 -0.76 2.76 -22.06
C GLU A 296 -0.95 4.25 -21.67
N LEU A 297 -0.77 4.58 -20.39
CA LEU A 297 -0.84 5.95 -19.91
C LEU A 297 0.35 6.79 -20.42
N ASP A 298 1.56 6.26 -20.31
CA ASP A 298 2.77 6.92 -20.78
C ASP A 298 2.71 7.17 -22.29
N GLU A 299 2.27 6.17 -23.08
CA GLU A 299 2.04 6.31 -24.52
C GLU A 299 1.01 7.40 -24.83
N TYR A 300 -0.07 7.49 -24.04
CA TYR A 300 -1.05 8.55 -24.19
C TYR A 300 -0.48 9.95 -23.86
N GLU A 301 0.32 10.06 -22.81
CA GLU A 301 0.96 11.32 -22.41
C GLU A 301 2.01 11.77 -23.43
N GLU A 302 2.76 10.84 -24.04
CA GLU A 302 3.75 11.11 -25.08
C GLU A 302 3.11 11.48 -26.42
N THR A 303 2.05 10.78 -26.82
CA THR A 303 1.36 11.05 -28.08
C THR A 303 0.59 12.37 -28.06
N ASN A 304 -0.03 12.71 -26.92
CA ASN A 304 -0.82 13.94 -26.78
C ASN A 304 -0.06 15.09 -26.12
N PHE A 305 1.15 14.86 -25.62
CA PHE A 305 1.99 15.81 -24.89
C PHE A 305 1.26 16.50 -23.72
N ILE A 306 0.34 15.78 -23.07
CA ILE A 306 -0.47 16.28 -21.95
C ILE A 306 -0.37 15.29 -20.79
N ARG A 307 0.01 15.79 -19.61
CA ARG A 307 0.02 14.98 -18.38
C ARG A 307 -1.39 14.75 -17.87
N LEU A 308 -1.71 13.51 -17.52
CA LEU A 308 -2.99 13.17 -16.90
C LEU A 308 -2.90 13.41 -15.39
N ASN A 309 -3.90 14.12 -14.86
CA ASN A 309 -4.04 14.26 -13.41
C ASN A 309 -4.42 12.92 -12.80
N ARG A 310 -3.44 12.21 -12.24
CA ARG A 310 -3.61 10.89 -11.61
C ARG A 310 -4.54 10.91 -10.39
N ASP A 311 -4.80 12.09 -9.84
CA ASP A 311 -5.62 12.31 -8.64
C ASP A 311 -6.96 13.02 -8.91
N SER A 312 -7.20 13.50 -10.14
CA SER A 312 -8.45 14.17 -10.53
C SER A 312 -8.71 14.09 -12.04
N LEU A 313 -9.42 13.07 -12.50
CA LEU A 313 -10.05 13.16 -13.82
C LEU A 313 -11.09 14.30 -13.85
N PRO A 314 -11.13 15.12 -14.91
CA PRO A 314 -12.16 16.14 -15.09
C PRO A 314 -13.55 15.49 -15.12
N GLY A 315 -14.48 16.02 -14.31
CA GLY A 315 -15.88 15.57 -14.25
C GLY A 315 -16.19 14.48 -13.21
N GLN A 316 -15.22 14.01 -12.43
CA GLN A 316 -15.45 13.07 -11.33
C GLN A 316 -15.10 13.66 -9.96
N ASN A 317 -15.92 13.36 -8.95
CA ASN A 317 -15.69 13.78 -7.58
C ASN A 317 -14.35 13.21 -7.05
N ASN A 318 -13.42 14.08 -6.62
CA ASN A 318 -12.13 13.72 -6.03
C ASN A 318 -12.26 12.63 -4.92
N LYS A 319 -13.38 12.62 -4.20
CA LYS A 319 -13.71 11.61 -3.17
C LYS A 319 -13.89 10.20 -3.74
N MET A 320 -14.57 10.06 -4.89
CA MET A 320 -14.81 8.74 -5.51
C MET A 320 -13.52 8.15 -6.08
N GLN A 321 -12.66 8.97 -6.69
CA GLN A 321 -11.37 8.52 -7.19
C GLN A 321 -10.44 8.09 -6.06
N LYS A 322 -10.39 8.85 -4.96
CA LYS A 322 -9.64 8.46 -3.76
C LYS A 322 -10.14 7.12 -3.20
N LYS A 323 -11.46 6.89 -3.19
CA LYS A 323 -12.05 5.61 -2.79
C LYS A 323 -11.63 4.48 -3.73
N LEU A 324 -11.69 4.69 -5.03
CA LEU A 324 -11.35 3.67 -6.04
C LEU A 324 -9.85 3.33 -6.03
N LYS A 325 -8.98 4.33 -5.87
CA LYS A 325 -7.52 4.16 -5.71
C LYS A 325 -7.20 3.39 -4.42
N LYS A 326 -7.83 3.74 -3.30
CA LYS A 326 -7.66 3.02 -2.03
C LYS A 326 -8.19 1.59 -2.12
N GLN A 327 -9.33 1.38 -2.77
CA GLN A 327 -9.87 0.04 -3.00
C GLN A 327 -8.94 -0.82 -3.87
N LYS A 328 -8.36 -0.22 -4.91
CA LYS A 328 -7.35 -0.88 -5.74
C LYS A 328 -6.11 -1.24 -4.92
N GLU A 329 -5.55 -0.31 -4.16
CA GLU A 329 -4.37 -0.58 -3.30
C GLU A 329 -4.63 -1.69 -2.28
N LEU A 330 -5.83 -1.72 -1.69
CA LEU A 330 -6.22 -2.80 -0.77
C LEU A 330 -6.32 -4.15 -1.47
N ARG A 331 -6.91 -4.19 -2.67
CA ARG A 331 -6.95 -5.41 -3.48
C ARG A 331 -5.56 -5.88 -3.89
N ASP A 332 -4.72 -4.96 -4.33
CA ASP A 332 -3.34 -5.26 -4.72
C ASP A 332 -2.57 -5.81 -3.51
N ARG A 333 -2.75 -5.25 -2.31
CA ARG A 333 -2.11 -5.77 -1.09
C ARG A 333 -2.54 -7.19 -0.70
N VAL A 334 -3.80 -7.54 -0.94
CA VAL A 334 -4.36 -8.84 -0.56
C VAL A 334 -4.08 -9.91 -1.62
N ASN A 335 -4.12 -9.53 -2.90
CA ASN A 335 -4.10 -10.48 -4.00
C ASN A 335 -2.79 -10.49 -4.79
N VAL A 336 -2.03 -9.38 -4.83
CA VAL A 336 -0.76 -9.31 -5.55
C VAL A 336 0.37 -9.71 -4.60
N ILE A 337 1.01 -10.83 -4.90
CA ILE A 337 2.11 -11.38 -4.11
C ILE A 337 3.31 -11.49 -5.06
N ALA A 338 4.43 -10.86 -4.68
CA ALA A 338 5.66 -10.85 -5.48
C ALA A 338 5.50 -10.37 -6.94
N GLY A 339 4.47 -9.57 -7.25
CA GLY A 339 4.21 -9.07 -8.60
C GLY A 339 3.25 -9.94 -9.43
N GLU A 340 2.84 -11.09 -8.92
CA GLU A 340 1.82 -11.94 -9.53
C GLU A 340 0.47 -11.71 -8.85
N ASP A 341 -0.63 -11.70 -9.62
CA ASP A 341 -1.99 -11.51 -9.09
C ASP A 341 -2.68 -12.87 -8.87
N PHE A 342 -2.88 -13.23 -7.60
CA PHE A 342 -3.55 -14.46 -7.18
C PHE A 342 -5.08 -14.29 -7.01
N SER A 343 -5.64 -13.12 -7.33
CA SER A 343 -7.09 -12.87 -7.25
C SER A 343 -7.91 -13.82 -8.12
N ILE A 344 -7.30 -14.39 -9.16
CA ILE A 344 -7.93 -15.35 -10.08
C ILE A 344 -8.54 -16.53 -9.33
N PHE A 345 -7.83 -17.03 -8.31
CA PHE A 345 -8.21 -18.24 -7.57
C PHE A 345 -9.27 -17.98 -6.50
N ASN A 346 -9.37 -16.75 -6.01
CA ASN A 346 -10.31 -16.36 -4.94
C ASN A 346 -11.72 -16.03 -5.46
N ASN A 347 -12.01 -16.27 -6.74
CA ASN A 347 -13.32 -16.02 -7.34
C ASN A 347 -14.34 -17.14 -7.01
N SER A 348 -14.74 -17.26 -5.74
CA SER A 348 -15.85 -18.12 -5.31
C SER A 348 -17.15 -17.31 -5.12
N GLY A 349 -18.31 -17.94 -5.32
CA GLY A 349 -19.63 -17.30 -5.14
C GLY A 349 -20.18 -16.50 -6.35
N ALA A 350 -20.93 -15.43 -6.10
CA ALA A 350 -21.66 -14.64 -7.11
C ALA A 350 -20.74 -13.88 -8.10
N GLN A 351 -19.46 -13.71 -7.78
CA GLN A 351 -18.43 -13.12 -8.67
C GLN A 351 -17.60 -14.18 -9.43
N LYS A 352 -18.02 -15.45 -9.41
CA LYS A 352 -17.34 -16.53 -10.12
C LYS A 352 -17.39 -16.31 -11.64
N ARG A 353 -16.35 -15.68 -12.18
CA ARG A 353 -16.05 -15.72 -13.62
C ARG A 353 -15.61 -17.14 -13.97
N ARG A 354 -16.55 -17.94 -14.49
CA ARG A 354 -16.26 -19.31 -14.92
C ARG A 354 -15.40 -19.26 -16.17
N PHE A 355 -14.32 -20.05 -16.18
CA PHE A 355 -13.50 -20.27 -17.37
C PHE A 355 -14.35 -20.67 -18.58
N GLU A 356 -15.32 -21.56 -18.35
CA GLU A 356 -16.29 -22.00 -19.35
C GLU A 356 -17.11 -20.85 -19.97
N GLY A 357 -17.44 -19.80 -19.21
CA GLY A 357 -18.24 -18.68 -19.73
C GLY A 357 -17.53 -17.85 -20.80
N SER A 358 -16.20 -17.76 -20.75
CA SER A 358 -15.40 -17.07 -21.77
C SER A 358 -14.93 -18.02 -22.88
N THR A 359 -14.61 -19.27 -22.54
CA THR A 359 -13.95 -20.23 -23.43
C THR A 359 -14.90 -21.20 -24.12
N THR A 360 -16.19 -21.17 -23.79
CA THR A 360 -17.13 -22.16 -24.32
C THR A 360 -17.21 -22.12 -25.83
N ARG A 361 -17.44 -23.33 -26.36
CA ARG A 361 -17.88 -23.66 -27.73
C ARG A 361 -19.24 -23.02 -28.11
N GLY A 362 -19.72 -22.03 -27.35
CA GLY A 362 -21.00 -21.35 -27.40
C GLY A 362 -21.02 -20.03 -28.16
N GLY A 363 -19.86 -19.51 -28.59
CA GLY A 363 -19.77 -18.26 -29.35
C GLY A 363 -20.51 -18.30 -30.69
N SER A 364 -20.55 -17.16 -31.40
CA SER A 364 -21.25 -17.00 -32.68
C SER A 364 -20.87 -18.05 -33.75
N LYS A 365 -19.69 -18.65 -33.64
CA LYS A 365 -19.16 -19.71 -34.50
C LYS A 365 -19.47 -21.14 -34.02
N LYS A 366 -20.42 -21.33 -33.09
CA LYS A 366 -20.88 -22.67 -32.70
C LYS A 366 -21.50 -23.35 -33.91
N PRO A 367 -21.03 -24.54 -34.32
CA PRO A 367 -21.62 -25.24 -35.45
C PRO A 367 -23.04 -25.68 -35.07
N LYS A 368 -24.03 -25.04 -35.69
CA LYS A 368 -25.46 -25.30 -35.43
C LYS A 368 -25.90 -26.57 -36.16
N GLY A 369 -25.35 -26.83 -37.34
CA GLY A 369 -25.63 -28.03 -38.13
C GLY A 369 -24.54 -29.11 -38.08
N ALA A 370 -24.90 -30.34 -38.46
CA ALA A 370 -23.94 -31.42 -38.66
C ALA A 370 -22.92 -31.11 -39.77
N TRP A 371 -23.36 -30.38 -40.80
CA TRP A 371 -22.51 -29.90 -41.88
C TRP A 371 -21.45 -28.89 -41.41
N ASP A 372 -21.80 -27.96 -40.52
CA ASP A 372 -20.84 -27.02 -39.92
C ASP A 372 -19.80 -27.75 -39.06
N ARG A 373 -20.21 -28.82 -38.38
CA ARG A 373 -19.29 -29.67 -37.60
C ARG A 373 -18.34 -30.42 -38.53
N ALA A 374 -18.84 -30.95 -39.65
CA ALA A 374 -18.01 -31.62 -40.65
C ALA A 374 -17.00 -30.66 -41.27
N LYS A 375 -17.43 -29.45 -41.66
CA LYS A 375 -16.57 -28.38 -42.20
C LYS A 375 -15.49 -27.90 -41.25
N LYS A 376 -15.72 -27.96 -39.94
CA LYS A 376 -14.72 -27.58 -38.93
C LYS A 376 -13.67 -28.67 -38.69
N ARG A 377 -14.01 -29.92 -39.01
CA ARG A 377 -13.13 -31.09 -38.81
C ARG A 377 -12.23 -31.35 -40.01
N LEU A 378 -12.73 -31.04 -41.21
CA LEU A 378 -11.93 -30.87 -42.43
C LEU A 378 -11.05 -29.63 -42.26
#